data_AF-A0A922YJY7-F1
#
_entry.id   AF-A0A922YJY7-F1
#
_cell.length_a   1.000
_cell.length_b   1.000
_cell.length_c   1.000
_cell.angle_alpha   90.00
_cell.angle_beta   90.00
_cell.angle_gamma   90.00
#
_symmetry.space_group_name_H-M   'P 1'
#
loop_
_entity.id
_entity.type
_entity.pdbx_description
1 polymer ?
#
loop_
_entity_poly.entity_id
_entity_poly.type
_entity_poly.pdbx_seq_one_letter_code
_entity_poly.pdbx_strand_id
1 'polypeptide(L)'
;MPATPHLDLPFRFQRALQPDGLRVMQTCSAALNDAMGDARRAGHDPDTDPAVLLLGRHLGRVAAGESPEAIHPEDEALRTACEQRIAELRSAPILVPLVQRGLDCDPDLIRVYRSSAREALRYLAQTLCLDPADYSIEQEPHFTAENPAISLFARSFCVTIDPCRINPGREIGWVRTHGRNGAWAGRQLRGPIDLMSNIARFAATLRRDCNLNQPA
;
A
#
# COMPACT_ATOMS: atom_id res chain seq x y z
N MET A 1 -4.85 -23.15 -6.99
CA MET A 1 -4.77 -21.68 -6.90
C MET A 1 -4.18 -21.34 -5.55
N PRO A 2 -3.18 -20.47 -5.44
CA PRO A 2 -2.73 -20.01 -4.12
C PRO A 2 -3.89 -19.33 -3.39
N ALA A 3 -3.99 -19.54 -2.08
CA ALA A 3 -4.97 -18.85 -1.25
C ALA A 3 -4.82 -17.34 -1.45
N THR A 4 -5.91 -16.65 -1.76
CA THR A 4 -5.90 -15.19 -1.88
C THR A 4 -5.50 -14.63 -0.52
N PRO A 5 -4.41 -13.87 -0.40
CA PRO A 5 -4.03 -13.30 0.89
C PRO A 5 -5.14 -12.36 1.35
N HIS A 6 -5.68 -12.63 2.54
CA HIS A 6 -6.63 -11.74 3.22
C HIS A 6 -5.88 -10.49 3.67
N LEU A 7 -6.05 -9.40 2.91
CA LEU A 7 -5.42 -8.11 3.20
C LEU A 7 -6.44 -7.20 3.87
N ASP A 8 -6.07 -6.70 5.03
CA ASP A 8 -6.83 -5.70 5.76
C ASP A 8 -6.15 -4.33 5.63
N LEU A 9 -6.93 -3.26 5.60
CA LEU A 9 -6.44 -1.92 5.32
C LEU A 9 -6.98 -0.86 6.27
N PRO A 10 -6.16 0.13 6.67
CA PRO A 10 -6.57 1.16 7.62
C PRO A 10 -7.81 1.97 7.19
N PHE A 11 -8.02 2.15 5.89
CA PHE A 11 -9.00 3.11 5.37
C PHE A 11 -10.43 2.82 5.83
N ARG A 12 -10.81 1.53 5.96
CA ARG A 12 -12.17 1.16 6.37
C ARG A 12 -12.49 1.56 7.81
N PHE A 13 -11.49 1.46 8.70
CA PHE A 13 -11.58 1.93 10.07
C PHE A 13 -11.57 3.45 10.14
N GLN A 14 -10.78 4.13 9.30
CA GLN A 14 -10.77 5.59 9.20
C GLN A 14 -12.13 6.14 8.77
N ARG A 15 -12.76 5.51 7.77
CA ARG A 15 -14.11 5.86 7.29
C ARG A 15 -15.16 5.70 8.39
N ALA A 16 -15.03 4.68 9.25
CA ALA A 16 -15.93 4.48 10.39
C ALA A 16 -15.70 5.51 11.51
N LEU A 17 -14.46 5.90 11.77
CA LEU A 17 -14.12 6.92 12.78
C LEU A 17 -14.53 8.34 12.38
N GLN A 18 -14.49 8.63 11.08
CA GLN A 18 -14.83 9.92 10.48
C GLN A 18 -15.88 9.70 9.39
N PRO A 19 -17.16 9.43 9.75
CA PRO A 19 -18.24 9.22 8.79
C PRO A 19 -18.72 10.54 8.14
N ASP A 20 -17.87 11.55 8.08
CA ASP A 20 -18.19 12.89 7.60
C ASP A 20 -18.67 12.80 6.14
N GLY A 21 -19.92 13.20 5.90
CA GLY A 21 -20.60 13.09 4.61
C GLY A 21 -21.55 11.88 4.47
N LEU A 22 -21.53 10.93 5.41
CA LEU A 22 -22.54 9.88 5.53
C LEU A 22 -23.77 10.42 6.27
N ARG A 23 -24.50 11.34 5.62
CA ARG A 23 -25.64 12.05 6.25
C ARG A 23 -27.01 11.56 5.80
N VAL A 24 -27.06 10.72 4.76
CA VAL A 24 -28.31 10.24 4.17
C VAL A 24 -28.33 8.72 4.14
N MET A 25 -29.53 8.15 4.28
CA MET A 25 -29.74 6.70 4.36
C MET A 25 -29.03 5.91 3.26
N GLN A 26 -29.09 6.41 2.02
CA GLN A 26 -28.49 5.74 0.87
C GLN A 26 -26.96 5.62 0.99
N THR A 27 -26.26 6.72 1.35
CA THR A 27 -24.79 6.71 1.45
C THR A 27 -24.31 5.94 2.67
N CYS A 28 -25.06 6.00 3.78
CA CYS A 28 -24.78 5.22 4.99
C CYS A 28 -24.92 3.71 4.73
N SER A 29 -26.00 3.29 4.07
CA SER A 29 -26.24 1.88 3.71
C SER A 29 -25.17 1.35 2.76
N ALA A 30 -24.79 2.14 1.74
CA ALA A 30 -23.67 1.77 0.86
C ALA A 30 -22.36 1.61 1.62
N ALA A 31 -22.02 2.57 2.50
CA ALA A 31 -20.80 2.50 3.32
C ALA A 31 -20.75 1.27 4.23
N LEU A 32 -21.88 0.92 4.84
CA LEU A 32 -21.99 -0.28 5.68
C LEU A 32 -21.79 -1.56 4.87
N ASN A 33 -22.42 -1.66 3.68
CA ASN A 33 -22.24 -2.80 2.78
C ASN A 33 -20.79 -2.94 2.30
N ASP A 34 -20.14 -1.83 1.97
CA ASP A 34 -18.71 -1.80 1.62
C ASP A 34 -17.88 -2.35 2.78
N ALA A 35 -18.10 -1.85 4.00
CA ALA A 35 -17.36 -2.26 5.19
C ALA A 35 -17.55 -3.76 5.52
N MET A 36 -18.75 -4.30 5.36
CA MET A 36 -19.00 -5.74 5.51
C MET A 36 -18.25 -6.54 4.43
N GLY A 37 -18.22 -6.05 3.19
CA GLY A 37 -17.44 -6.65 2.11
C GLY A 37 -15.93 -6.64 2.39
N ASP A 38 -15.42 -5.52 2.90
CA ASP A 38 -14.01 -5.36 3.29
C ASP A 38 -13.63 -6.29 4.43
N ALA A 39 -14.45 -6.37 5.49
CA ALA A 39 -14.23 -7.29 6.61
C ALA A 39 -14.12 -8.74 6.13
N ARG A 40 -15.05 -9.20 5.28
CA ARG A 40 -15.01 -10.55 4.70
C ARG A 40 -13.78 -10.79 3.83
N ARG A 41 -13.41 -9.82 2.98
CA ARG A 41 -12.19 -9.90 2.16
C ARG A 41 -10.93 -9.99 3.01
N ALA A 42 -10.92 -9.30 4.15
CA ALA A 42 -9.86 -9.34 5.15
C ALA A 42 -9.92 -10.57 6.08
N GLY A 43 -10.91 -11.45 5.92
CA GLY A 43 -11.05 -12.68 6.72
C GLY A 43 -11.66 -12.47 8.11
N HIS A 44 -12.27 -11.31 8.37
CA HIS A 44 -12.94 -10.99 9.63
C HIS A 44 -14.44 -11.28 9.55
N ASP A 45 -15.03 -11.64 10.69
CA ASP A 45 -16.48 -11.74 10.86
C ASP A 45 -17.11 -10.34 10.96
N PRO A 46 -17.97 -9.93 10.00
CA PRO A 46 -18.61 -8.61 10.02
C PRO A 46 -19.42 -8.33 11.29
N ASP A 47 -19.98 -9.35 11.93
CA ASP A 47 -20.84 -9.17 13.11
C ASP A 47 -20.05 -8.78 14.37
N THR A 48 -18.72 -8.94 14.34
CA THR A 48 -17.81 -8.56 15.42
C THR A 48 -16.83 -7.45 15.02
N ASP A 49 -16.85 -7.03 13.76
CA ASP A 49 -15.90 -6.05 13.24
C ASP A 49 -16.23 -4.62 13.72
N PRO A 50 -15.27 -3.90 14.32
CA PRO A 50 -15.58 -2.62 14.96
C PRO A 50 -15.96 -1.52 13.96
N ALA A 51 -15.44 -1.54 12.73
CA ALA A 51 -15.81 -0.57 11.71
C ALA A 51 -17.23 -0.81 11.19
N VAL A 52 -17.60 -2.07 10.98
CA VAL A 52 -18.96 -2.47 10.58
C VAL A 52 -19.96 -2.08 11.65
N LEU A 53 -19.69 -2.40 12.92
CA LEU A 53 -20.57 -2.08 14.04
C LEU A 53 -20.75 -0.57 14.21
N LEU A 54 -19.66 0.21 14.10
CA LEU A 54 -19.70 1.66 14.23
C LEU A 54 -20.52 2.32 13.10
N LEU A 55 -20.34 1.86 11.85
CA LEU A 55 -21.15 2.31 10.70
C LEU A 55 -22.61 1.87 10.80
N GLY A 56 -22.88 0.69 11.35
CA GLY A 56 -24.24 0.20 11.58
C GLY A 56 -25.01 1.07 12.58
N ARG A 57 -24.34 1.45 13.69
CA ARG A 57 -24.90 2.41 14.66
C ARG A 57 -25.13 3.77 14.03
N HIS A 58 -24.17 4.27 13.26
CA HIS A 58 -24.28 5.53 12.52
C HIS A 58 -25.51 5.55 11.60
N LEU A 59 -25.71 4.50 10.80
CA LEU A 59 -26.88 4.35 9.94
C LEU A 59 -28.20 4.36 10.75
N GLY A 60 -28.25 3.65 11.87
CA GLY A 60 -29.42 3.62 12.75
C GLY A 60 -29.82 5.01 13.27
N ARG A 61 -28.83 5.82 13.65
CA ARG A 61 -29.04 7.19 14.14
C ARG A 61 -29.49 8.14 13.03
N VAL A 62 -28.91 8.03 11.84
CA VAL A 62 -29.38 8.76 10.64
C VAL A 62 -30.84 8.39 10.33
N ALA A 63 -31.22 7.11 10.45
CA ALA A 63 -32.59 6.65 10.25
C ALA A 63 -33.55 7.21 11.31
N ALA A 64 -33.08 7.39 12.54
CA ALA A 64 -33.83 8.00 13.64
C ALA A 64 -33.93 9.53 13.57
N GLY A 65 -33.24 10.17 12.61
CA GLY A 65 -33.22 11.63 12.47
C GLY A 65 -32.28 12.34 13.45
N GLU A 66 -31.35 11.60 14.08
CA GLU A 66 -30.31 12.17 14.94
C GLU A 66 -29.23 12.90 14.12
N SER A 67 -28.51 13.82 14.77
CA SER A 67 -27.39 14.52 14.14
C SER A 67 -26.24 13.54 13.86
N PRO A 68 -25.76 13.42 12.61
CA PRO A 68 -24.62 12.57 12.26
C PRO A 68 -23.30 12.95 12.95
N GLU A 69 -23.19 14.19 13.42
CA GLU A 69 -22.01 14.75 14.08
C GLU A 69 -22.04 14.59 15.61
N ALA A 70 -23.13 14.09 16.17
CA ALA A 70 -23.24 13.88 17.60
C ALA A 70 -22.19 12.86 18.07
N ILE A 71 -21.54 13.16 19.19
CA ILE A 71 -20.61 12.23 19.84
C ILE A 71 -21.42 11.33 20.75
N HIS A 72 -21.27 10.02 20.54
CA HIS A 72 -22.00 8.98 21.26
C HIS A 72 -21.04 8.20 22.17
N PRO A 73 -21.09 8.42 23.50
CA PRO A 73 -20.16 7.77 24.43
C PRO A 73 -20.19 6.23 24.37
N GLU A 74 -21.32 5.63 23.99
CA GLU A 74 -21.44 4.19 23.81
C GLU A 74 -20.60 3.62 22.66
N ASP A 75 -20.10 4.47 21.75
CA ASP A 75 -19.24 4.07 20.63
C ASP A 75 -17.76 4.05 21.01
N GLU A 76 -17.37 4.59 22.16
CA GLU A 76 -15.97 4.81 22.54
C GLU A 76 -15.11 3.54 22.44
N ALA A 77 -15.66 2.40 22.87
CA ALA A 77 -14.98 1.11 22.77
C ALA A 77 -14.72 0.68 21.31
N LEU A 78 -15.69 0.90 20.41
CA LEU A 78 -15.55 0.59 18.98
C LEU A 78 -14.58 1.55 18.30
N ARG A 79 -14.61 2.84 18.67
CA ARG A 79 -13.67 3.85 18.17
C ARG A 79 -12.24 3.50 18.58
N THR A 80 -12.01 3.20 19.85
CA THR A 80 -10.70 2.75 20.36
C THR A 80 -10.22 1.50 19.62
N ALA A 81 -11.10 0.51 19.39
CA ALA A 81 -10.74 -0.69 18.63
C ALA A 81 -10.35 -0.37 17.16
N CYS A 82 -11.06 0.55 16.51
CA CYS A 82 -10.71 1.03 15.16
C CYS A 82 -9.32 1.69 15.14
N GLU A 83 -9.02 2.54 16.12
CA GLU A 83 -7.74 3.23 16.23
C GLU A 83 -6.57 2.26 16.47
N GLN A 84 -6.75 1.30 17.39
CA GLN A 84 -5.78 0.23 17.63
C GLN A 84 -5.51 -0.56 16.35
N ARG A 85 -6.56 -0.91 15.62
CA ARG A 85 -6.43 -1.67 14.38
C ARG A 85 -5.72 -0.88 13.28
N ILE A 86 -5.95 0.43 13.18
CA ILE A 86 -5.19 1.31 12.31
C ILE A 86 -3.70 1.32 12.68
N ALA A 87 -3.37 1.39 13.97
CA ALA A 87 -1.98 1.39 14.43
C ALA A 87 -1.28 0.06 14.11
N GLU A 88 -1.94 -1.07 14.33
CA GLU A 88 -1.44 -2.40 13.95
C GLU A 88 -1.16 -2.48 12.44
N LEU A 89 -2.14 -2.12 11.61
CA LEU A 89 -2.03 -2.21 10.16
C LEU A 89 -0.97 -1.28 9.58
N ARG A 90 -0.70 -0.14 10.22
CA ARG A 90 0.37 0.78 9.82
C ARG A 90 1.76 0.32 10.23
N SER A 91 1.88 -0.50 11.28
CA SER A 91 3.19 -1.01 11.72
C SER A 91 3.63 -2.26 10.95
N ALA A 92 2.72 -2.96 10.28
CA ALA A 92 3.02 -4.14 9.48
C ALA A 92 3.54 -3.78 8.05
N PRO A 93 4.62 -4.42 7.55
CA PRO A 93 5.07 -4.23 6.17
C PRO A 93 4.03 -4.73 5.16
N ILE A 94 3.32 -3.79 4.49
CA ILE A 94 2.18 -4.11 3.63
C ILE A 94 2.54 -4.31 2.15
N LEU A 95 3.72 -3.87 1.72
CA LEU A 95 4.08 -3.79 0.29
C LEU A 95 3.99 -5.14 -0.42
N VAL A 96 4.64 -6.17 0.12
CA VAL A 96 4.66 -7.51 -0.47
C VAL A 96 3.27 -8.14 -0.56
N PRO A 97 2.49 -8.26 0.55
CA PRO A 97 1.16 -8.85 0.47
C PRO A 97 0.21 -8.01 -0.40
N LEU A 98 0.37 -6.69 -0.45
CA LEU A 98 -0.44 -5.82 -1.31
C LEU A 98 -0.19 -6.05 -2.80
N VAL A 99 1.08 -6.12 -3.23
CA VAL A 99 1.45 -6.42 -4.62
C VAL A 99 1.02 -7.83 -5.01
N GLN A 100 1.23 -8.82 -4.12
CA GLN A 100 0.77 -10.19 -4.34
C GLN A 100 -0.76 -10.27 -4.46
N ARG A 101 -1.51 -9.48 -3.70
CA ARG A 101 -2.98 -9.36 -3.81
C ARG A 101 -3.45 -8.60 -5.06
N GLY A 102 -2.60 -7.75 -5.65
CA GLY A 102 -2.91 -6.97 -6.84
C GLY A 102 -3.79 -5.75 -6.55
N LEU A 103 -3.68 -4.71 -7.37
CA LEU A 103 -4.30 -3.40 -7.06
C LEU A 103 -5.68 -3.20 -7.70
N ASP A 104 -6.04 -3.96 -8.74
CA ASP A 104 -7.34 -3.95 -9.42
C ASP A 104 -7.90 -2.55 -9.76
N CYS A 105 -7.01 -1.61 -10.10
CA CYS A 105 -7.31 -0.19 -10.35
C CYS A 105 -8.00 0.55 -9.19
N ASP A 106 -7.97 0.00 -7.98
CA ASP A 106 -8.57 0.60 -6.80
C ASP A 106 -7.70 1.78 -6.31
N PRO A 107 -8.27 3.01 -6.22
CA PRO A 107 -7.51 4.21 -5.87
C PRO A 107 -6.93 4.18 -4.45
N ASP A 108 -7.60 3.53 -3.49
CA ASP A 108 -7.13 3.42 -2.12
C ASP A 108 -5.96 2.44 -2.03
N LEU A 109 -6.04 1.32 -2.75
CA LEU A 109 -4.96 0.34 -2.88
C LEU A 109 -3.73 0.94 -3.57
N ILE A 110 -3.94 1.72 -4.63
CA ILE A 110 -2.88 2.43 -5.34
C ILE A 110 -2.20 3.46 -4.41
N ARG A 111 -2.97 4.18 -3.58
CA ARG A 111 -2.42 5.15 -2.63
C ARG A 111 -1.54 4.47 -1.59
N VAL A 112 -2.01 3.39 -0.98
CA VAL A 112 -1.23 2.61 0.00
C VAL A 112 0.03 2.05 -0.66
N TYR A 113 -0.12 1.45 -1.84
CA TYR A 113 1.00 0.92 -2.63
C TYR A 113 2.06 1.99 -2.88
N ARG A 114 1.68 3.16 -3.38
CA ARG A 114 2.63 4.25 -3.66
C ARG A 114 3.39 4.69 -2.42
N SER A 115 2.70 4.81 -1.28
CA SER A 115 3.36 5.17 -0.01
C SER A 115 4.38 4.12 0.40
N SER A 116 3.97 2.85 0.47
CA SER A 116 4.82 1.75 0.93
C SER A 116 5.96 1.43 -0.04
N ALA A 117 5.73 1.53 -1.35
CA ALA A 117 6.77 1.34 -2.37
C ALA A 117 7.84 2.45 -2.29
N ARG A 118 7.43 3.71 -2.08
CA ARG A 118 8.38 4.82 -1.85
C ARG A 118 9.21 4.59 -0.61
N GLU A 119 8.60 4.14 0.48
CA GLU A 119 9.29 3.86 1.73
C GLU A 119 10.31 2.71 1.58
N ALA A 120 9.92 1.61 0.94
CA ALA A 120 10.82 0.50 0.65
C ALA A 120 12.01 0.93 -0.24
N LEU A 121 11.77 1.74 -1.28
CA LEU A 121 12.82 2.27 -2.14
C LEU A 121 13.74 3.24 -1.39
N ARG A 122 13.23 4.08 -0.49
CA ARG A 122 14.07 4.93 0.37
C ARG A 122 14.94 4.09 1.30
N TYR A 123 14.38 3.04 1.90
CA TYR A 123 15.14 2.15 2.77
C TYR A 123 16.21 1.37 2.00
N LEU A 124 15.91 0.97 0.75
CA LEU A 124 16.90 0.42 -0.17
C LEU A 124 18.03 1.41 -0.48
N ALA A 125 17.71 2.67 -0.79
CA ALA A 125 18.68 3.74 -1.03
C ALA A 125 19.63 3.92 0.17
N GLN A 126 19.07 3.96 1.38
CA GLN A 126 19.81 4.06 2.64
C GLN A 126 20.73 2.85 2.85
N THR A 127 20.24 1.63 2.58
CA THR A 127 21.02 0.39 2.68
C THR A 127 22.16 0.33 1.66
N LEU A 128 21.98 0.98 0.52
CA LEU A 128 23.00 1.16 -0.51
C LEU A 128 23.94 2.35 -0.22
N CYS A 129 23.69 3.10 0.85
CA CYS A 129 24.44 4.30 1.26
C CYS A 129 24.45 5.38 0.16
N LEU A 130 23.34 5.55 -0.55
CA LEU A 130 23.21 6.61 -1.56
C LEU A 130 23.04 7.98 -0.90
N ASP A 131 23.67 9.01 -1.48
CA ASP A 131 23.40 10.40 -1.10
C ASP A 131 21.97 10.79 -1.54
N PRO A 132 21.14 11.42 -0.69
CA PRO A 132 19.81 11.92 -1.05
C PRO A 132 19.77 12.86 -2.26
N ALA A 133 20.87 13.56 -2.58
CA ALA A 133 20.99 14.41 -3.78
C ALA A 133 21.22 13.59 -5.07
N ASP A 134 21.61 12.32 -4.93
CA ASP A 134 22.04 11.46 -6.03
C ASP A 134 21.00 10.45 -6.48
N TYR A 135 19.82 10.45 -5.87
CA TYR A 135 18.69 9.65 -6.32
C TYR A 135 17.35 10.41 -6.33
N SER A 136 16.43 9.99 -7.19
CA SER A 136 15.02 10.36 -7.15
C SER A 136 14.15 9.11 -7.01
N ILE A 137 12.96 9.25 -6.43
CA ILE A 137 11.95 8.18 -6.37
C ILE A 137 10.67 8.72 -6.97
N GLU A 138 10.33 8.24 -8.16
CA GLU A 138 9.23 8.78 -8.95
C GLU A 138 8.63 7.74 -9.89
N GLN A 139 7.41 8.01 -10.36
CA GLN A 139 6.77 7.22 -11.39
C GLN A 139 7.24 7.72 -12.75
N GLU A 140 7.66 6.82 -13.64
CA GLU A 140 8.06 7.21 -14.99
C GLU A 140 6.87 7.72 -15.81
N PRO A 141 7.09 8.68 -16.73
CA PRO A 141 6.00 9.25 -17.53
C PRO A 141 5.23 8.25 -18.40
N HIS A 142 5.85 7.12 -18.77
CA HIS A 142 5.23 6.11 -19.62
C HIS A 142 4.29 5.17 -18.85
N PHE A 143 4.29 5.22 -17.51
CA PHE A 143 3.38 4.47 -16.67
C PHE A 143 2.08 5.25 -16.47
N THR A 144 0.94 4.57 -16.54
CA THR A 144 -0.39 5.17 -16.42
C THR A 144 -0.85 5.26 -14.96
N ALA A 145 -2.01 5.86 -14.70
CA ALA A 145 -2.63 5.77 -13.38
C ALA A 145 -2.98 4.31 -12.98
N GLU A 146 -3.26 3.48 -13.97
CA GLU A 146 -3.64 2.07 -13.83
C GLU A 146 -2.42 1.14 -13.65
N ASN A 147 -1.25 1.53 -14.16
CA ASN A 147 0.03 0.91 -13.80
C ASN A 147 0.85 1.89 -12.94
N PRO A 148 0.69 1.88 -11.62
CA PRO A 148 1.33 2.85 -10.74
C PRO A 148 2.82 2.54 -10.46
N ALA A 149 3.52 1.85 -11.36
CA ALA A 149 4.92 1.47 -11.15
C ALA A 149 5.80 2.67 -10.73
N ILE A 150 6.72 2.41 -9.81
CA ILE A 150 7.57 3.44 -9.22
C ILE A 150 9.02 3.02 -9.22
N SER A 151 9.87 3.96 -9.58
CA SER A 151 11.28 3.72 -9.82
C SER A 151 12.14 4.57 -8.88
N LEU A 152 13.22 3.98 -8.38
CA LEU A 152 14.36 4.67 -7.80
C LEU A 152 15.39 4.87 -8.91
N PHE A 153 15.70 6.12 -9.22
CA PHE A 153 16.74 6.49 -10.18
C PHE A 153 17.98 6.93 -9.44
N ALA A 154 19.04 6.11 -9.48
CA ALA A 154 20.36 6.48 -9.01
C ALA A 154 21.26 6.85 -10.21
N ARG A 155 22.44 7.43 -9.95
CA ARG A 155 23.39 7.81 -11.01
C ARG A 155 23.81 6.65 -11.92
N SER A 156 23.87 5.42 -11.41
CA SER A 156 24.44 4.28 -12.14
C SER A 156 23.48 3.09 -12.31
N PHE A 157 22.27 3.20 -11.75
CA PHE A 157 21.27 2.15 -11.89
C PHE A 157 19.85 2.70 -11.64
N CYS A 158 18.86 1.94 -12.09
CA CYS A 158 17.45 2.15 -11.79
C CYS A 158 16.86 0.86 -11.20
N VAL A 159 15.99 1.00 -10.20
CA VAL A 159 15.18 -0.09 -9.63
C VAL A 159 13.71 0.30 -9.74
N THR A 160 12.89 -0.55 -10.34
CA THR A 160 11.46 -0.34 -10.51
C THR A 160 10.68 -1.39 -9.74
N ILE A 161 9.68 -0.94 -8.98
CA ILE A 161 8.61 -1.79 -8.46
C ILE A 161 7.43 -1.63 -9.42
N ASP A 162 7.10 -2.70 -10.13
CA ASP A 162 6.01 -2.80 -11.09
C ASP A 162 4.97 -3.77 -10.53
N PRO A 163 3.82 -3.27 -10.01
CA PRO A 163 2.80 -4.12 -9.42
C PRO A 163 1.94 -4.82 -10.48
N CYS A 164 2.25 -4.62 -11.78
CA CYS A 164 1.49 -5.22 -12.87
C CYS A 164 1.66 -6.75 -12.88
N ARG A 165 0.53 -7.45 -12.83
CA ARG A 165 0.45 -8.91 -12.73
C ARG A 165 0.70 -9.66 -14.04
N ILE A 166 1.04 -8.96 -15.13
CA ILE A 166 1.26 -9.59 -16.44
C ILE A 166 2.38 -10.64 -16.37
N ASN A 167 3.32 -10.52 -15.44
CA ASN A 167 4.37 -11.51 -15.21
C ASN A 167 4.63 -11.76 -13.71
N PRO A 168 3.91 -12.71 -13.09
CA PRO A 168 4.13 -13.07 -11.69
C PRO A 168 5.60 -13.47 -11.43
N GLY A 169 6.17 -13.00 -10.33
CA GLY A 169 7.57 -13.21 -9.95
C GLY A 169 8.57 -12.29 -10.67
N ARG A 170 8.09 -11.22 -11.34
CA ARG A 170 8.91 -10.23 -12.06
C ARG A 170 8.55 -8.78 -11.72
N GLU A 171 7.98 -8.58 -10.53
CA GLU A 171 7.49 -7.29 -10.04
C GLU A 171 8.63 -6.31 -9.73
N ILE A 172 9.84 -6.81 -9.46
CA ILE A 172 11.03 -5.97 -9.25
C ILE A 172 11.87 -6.02 -10.51
N GLY A 173 12.11 -4.86 -11.13
CA GLY A 173 13.06 -4.69 -12.23
C GLY A 173 14.27 -3.88 -11.80
N TRP A 174 15.47 -4.21 -12.29
CA TRP A 174 16.64 -3.36 -12.13
C TRP A 174 17.55 -3.38 -13.34
N VAL A 175 18.21 -2.27 -13.60
CA VAL A 175 19.09 -2.11 -14.74
C VAL A 175 20.18 -1.09 -14.43
N ARG A 176 21.38 -1.30 -14.97
CA ARG A 176 22.46 -0.31 -14.92
C ARG A 176 22.13 0.86 -15.85
N THR A 177 22.51 2.09 -15.50
CA THR A 177 22.24 3.30 -16.30
C THR A 177 23.49 4.15 -16.46
N HIS A 178 23.55 4.96 -17.53
CA HIS A 178 24.61 5.97 -17.74
C HIS A 178 24.16 7.34 -17.23
N GLY A 179 24.08 7.50 -15.92
CA GLY A 179 23.48 8.69 -15.30
C GLY A 179 22.04 8.44 -14.87
N ARG A 180 21.51 9.33 -14.02
CA ARG A 180 20.19 9.22 -13.40
C ARG A 180 19.06 9.10 -14.42
N ASN A 181 19.13 9.91 -15.47
CA ASN A 181 18.18 9.93 -16.59
C ASN A 181 18.82 9.38 -17.87
N GLY A 182 19.87 8.58 -17.72
CA GLY A 182 20.67 8.07 -18.83
C GLY A 182 20.08 6.83 -19.47
N ALA A 183 20.57 6.51 -20.66
CA ALA A 183 20.23 5.26 -21.33
C ALA A 183 20.64 4.04 -20.50
N TRP A 184 19.89 2.95 -20.66
CA TRP A 184 20.21 1.66 -20.05
C TRP A 184 21.58 1.19 -20.51
N ALA A 185 22.38 0.75 -19.54
CA ALA A 185 23.74 0.26 -19.70
C ALA A 185 23.78 -1.27 -19.60
N GLY A 186 22.80 -1.96 -20.19
CA GLY A 186 22.70 -3.42 -20.18
C GLY A 186 21.28 -3.96 -20.22
N ARG A 187 21.14 -5.26 -19.97
CA ARG A 187 19.85 -5.95 -19.88
C ARG A 187 19.15 -5.61 -18.56
N GLN A 188 17.86 -5.31 -18.62
CA GLN A 188 17.03 -5.24 -17.42
C GLN A 188 16.87 -6.64 -16.82
N LEU A 189 17.23 -6.75 -15.55
CA LEU A 189 17.02 -7.93 -14.72
C LEU A 189 15.69 -7.78 -13.98
N ARG A 190 15.07 -8.93 -13.65
CA ARG A 190 13.80 -8.97 -12.94
C ARG A 190 13.77 -10.06 -11.89
N GLY A 191 12.95 -9.85 -10.86
CA GLY A 191 12.75 -10.80 -9.77
C GLY A 191 11.45 -10.54 -9.01
N PRO A 192 11.15 -11.40 -8.02
CA PRO A 192 9.89 -11.34 -7.30
C PRO A 192 9.84 -10.17 -6.31
N ILE A 193 8.62 -9.71 -6.00
CA ILE A 193 8.39 -8.69 -4.96
C ILE A 193 9.00 -9.03 -3.59
N ASP A 194 9.17 -10.32 -3.28
CA ASP A 194 9.75 -10.81 -2.02
C ASP A 194 11.19 -10.32 -1.77
N LEU A 195 11.88 -9.84 -2.82
CA LEU A 195 13.17 -9.15 -2.65
C LEU A 195 13.05 -7.93 -1.72
N MET A 196 11.89 -7.27 -1.67
CA MET A 196 11.63 -6.14 -0.78
C MET A 196 11.46 -6.56 0.69
N SER A 197 11.16 -7.83 0.98
CA SER A 197 11.12 -8.36 2.35
C SER A 197 12.51 -8.50 2.97
N ASN A 198 13.56 -8.55 2.15
CA ASN A 198 14.95 -8.61 2.61
C ASN A 198 15.82 -7.64 1.80
N ILE A 199 15.66 -6.35 2.11
CA ILE A 199 16.35 -5.26 1.41
C ILE A 199 17.87 -5.36 1.51
N ALA A 200 18.43 -5.87 2.61
CA ALA A 200 19.88 -6.08 2.74
C ALA A 200 20.39 -7.11 1.71
N ARG A 201 19.70 -8.24 1.57
CA ARG A 201 20.04 -9.25 0.54
C ARG A 201 19.84 -8.69 -0.86
N PHE A 202 18.77 -7.96 -1.10
CA PHE A 202 18.53 -7.35 -2.42
C PHE A 202 19.59 -6.31 -2.78
N ALA A 203 20.01 -5.47 -1.82
CA ALA A 203 21.11 -4.52 -2.00
C ALA A 203 22.42 -5.22 -2.39
N ALA A 204 22.74 -6.37 -1.79
CA ALA A 204 23.90 -7.18 -2.18
C ALA A 204 23.79 -7.71 -3.62
N THR A 205 22.59 -8.13 -4.05
CA THR A 205 22.32 -8.51 -5.44
C THR A 205 22.53 -7.33 -6.39
N LEU A 206 21.98 -6.15 -6.08
CA LEU A 206 22.16 -4.95 -6.92
C LEU A 206 23.62 -4.55 -7.05
N ARG A 207 24.40 -4.60 -5.97
CA ARG A 207 25.84 -4.29 -6.02
C ARG A 207 26.57 -5.20 -7.00
N ARG A 208 26.25 -6.50 -6.98
CA ARG A 208 26.82 -7.49 -7.90
C ARG A 208 26.38 -7.25 -9.34
N ASP A 209 25.09 -7.09 -9.57
CA ASP A 209 24.52 -7.07 -10.92
C ASP A 209 24.77 -5.74 -11.65
N CYS A 210 24.85 -4.63 -10.90
CA CYS A 210 25.10 -3.30 -11.46
C CYS A 210 26.57 -2.85 -11.34
N ASN A 211 27.47 -3.71 -10.83
CA ASN A 211 28.87 -3.40 -10.55
C ASN A 211 29.04 -2.12 -9.73
N LEU A 212 28.30 -2.02 -8.62
CA LEU A 212 28.38 -0.88 -7.72
C LEU A 212 29.56 -1.10 -6.75
N ASN A 213 30.33 -0.04 -6.50
CA ASN A 213 31.40 -0.07 -5.51
C ASN A 213 30.81 -0.45 -4.13
N GLN A 214 31.53 -1.28 -3.36
CA GLN A 214 31.16 -1.51 -1.97
C GLN A 214 31.36 -0.21 -1.17
N PRO A 215 30.48 0.11 -0.20
CA PRO A 215 30.78 1.18 0.74
C PRO A 215 32.07 0.83 1.49
N ALA A 216 32.90 1.85 1.72
CA ALA A 216 34.12 1.74 2.53
C ALA A 216 33.82 1.42 3.99
#